data_AF-A0A6A6DT41-F1
#
_entry.id   AF-A0A6A6DT41-F1
#
_cell.length_a   1.000
_cell.length_b   1.000
_cell.length_c   1.000
_cell.angle_alpha   90.00
_cell.angle_beta   90.00
_cell.angle_gamma   90.00
#
_symmetry.space_group_name_H-M   'P 1'
#
loop_
_entity.id
_entity.type
_entity.pdbx_description
1 polymer ?
#
loop_
_entity_poly.entity_id
_entity_poly.type
_entity_poly.pdbx_seq_one_letter_code
_entity_poly.pdbx_strand_id
1 'polypeptide(L)'
;SLEVMEYCFENNIILCPIPSHTSHKLHPCDVGVFGPLKAAYRQQVERLYRGGANIVGKQYFTSLYSSAHEQVLNPQDTKSGWSKIGLYLFSPDTV
;
A
#
# COMPACT_ATOMS: atom_id res chain seq x y z
N SER A 1 12.55 -4.78 -16.50
CA SER A 1 14.00 -5.01 -16.63
C SER A 1 14.22 -6.49 -16.86
N LEU A 2 15.11 -6.89 -17.76
CA LEU A 2 15.42 -8.30 -18.02
C LEU A 2 15.92 -9.01 -16.75
N GLU A 3 16.81 -8.35 -16.02
CA GLU A 3 17.38 -8.82 -14.75
C GLU A 3 16.30 -9.19 -13.70
N VAL A 4 15.23 -8.40 -13.61
CA VAL A 4 14.11 -8.69 -12.68
C VAL A 4 13.32 -9.92 -13.13
N MET A 5 13.15 -10.10 -14.44
CA MET A 5 12.42 -11.26 -14.98
C MET A 5 13.22 -12.55 -14.79
N GLU A 6 14.53 -12.50 -15.01
CA GLU A 6 15.46 -13.61 -14.75
C GLU A 6 15.45 -13.98 -13.27
N TYR A 7 15.59 -13.00 -12.37
CA TYR A 7 15.50 -13.22 -10.94
C TYR A 7 14.16 -13.87 -10.53
N CYS A 8 13.04 -13.37 -11.05
CA CYS A 8 11.73 -13.95 -10.76
C CYS A 8 11.61 -15.39 -11.27
N PHE A 9 12.12 -15.67 -12.46
CA PHE A 9 12.11 -17.01 -13.06
C PHE A 9 12.93 -17.99 -12.21
N GLU A 10 14.16 -17.62 -11.85
CA GLU A 10 15.06 -18.45 -11.04
C GLU A 10 14.49 -18.74 -9.63
N ASN A 11 13.74 -17.80 -9.08
CA ASN A 11 13.18 -17.91 -7.72
C ASN A 11 11.72 -18.42 -7.69
N ASN A 12 11.17 -18.90 -8.82
CA ASN A 12 9.78 -19.35 -8.93
C ASN A 12 8.74 -18.28 -8.49
N ILE A 13 9.01 -17.01 -8.77
CA ILE A 13 8.13 -15.88 -8.50
C ILE A 13 7.30 -15.59 -9.76
N ILE A 14 5.98 -15.70 -9.65
CA ILE A 14 5.07 -15.35 -10.75
C ILE A 14 4.95 -13.82 -10.86
N LEU A 15 5.40 -13.27 -11.98
CA LEU A 15 5.17 -11.87 -12.32
C LEU A 15 3.74 -11.66 -12.83
N CYS A 16 3.04 -10.70 -12.22
CA CYS A 16 1.71 -10.26 -12.66
C CYS A 16 1.82 -8.87 -13.30
N PRO A 17 2.07 -8.77 -14.62
CA PRO A 17 2.17 -7.48 -15.29
C PRO A 17 0.79 -6.83 -15.38
N ILE A 18 0.71 -5.56 -14.98
CA ILE A 18 -0.47 -4.72 -15.20
C ILE A 18 -0.31 -3.91 -16.50
N PRO A 19 -1.38 -3.67 -17.27
CA PRO A 19 -1.32 -2.83 -18.45
C PRO A 19 -0.80 -1.42 -18.13
N SER A 20 -0.16 -0.77 -19.11
CA SER A 20 0.32 0.60 -18.92
C SER A 20 -0.79 1.55 -18.49
N HIS A 21 -0.46 2.51 -17.62
CA HIS A 21 -1.38 3.52 -17.08
C HIS A 21 -2.59 2.97 -16.29
N THR A 22 -2.55 1.72 -15.82
CA THR A 22 -3.65 1.11 -15.05
C THR A 22 -3.38 0.91 -13.55
N SER A 23 -2.25 1.39 -13.02
CA SER A 23 -1.90 1.18 -11.59
C SER A 23 -3.00 1.66 -10.64
N HIS A 24 -3.56 2.84 -10.91
CA HIS A 24 -4.67 3.41 -10.13
C HIS A 24 -5.96 2.57 -10.12
N LYS A 25 -6.09 1.56 -10.99
CA LYS A 25 -7.24 0.65 -11.06
C LYS A 25 -6.90 -0.78 -10.61
N LEU A 26 -5.73 -1.26 -11.01
CA LEU A 26 -5.37 -2.68 -10.88
C LEU A 26 -4.32 -2.94 -9.82
N HIS A 27 -3.66 -1.92 -9.30
CA HIS A 27 -2.65 -2.10 -8.27
C HIS A 27 -3.31 -2.07 -6.87
N PRO A 28 -3.32 -3.19 -6.13
CA PRO A 28 -4.03 -3.27 -4.84
C PRO A 28 -3.54 -2.26 -3.83
N CYS A 29 -2.24 -1.90 -3.87
CA CYS A 29 -1.73 -0.89 -2.98
C CYS A 29 -2.28 0.51 -3.31
N ASP A 30 -2.47 0.83 -4.59
CA ASP A 30 -3.01 2.14 -5.00
C ASP A 30 -4.50 2.27 -4.66
N VAL A 31 -5.26 1.18 -4.79
CA VAL A 31 -6.72 1.17 -4.57
C VAL A 31 -7.10 1.03 -3.10
N GLY A 32 -6.41 0.15 -2.35
CA GLY A 32 -6.83 -0.25 -1.01
C GLY A 32 -5.93 0.25 0.13
N VAL A 33 -4.62 0.37 -0.10
CA VAL A 33 -3.64 0.49 1.00
C VAL A 33 -3.12 1.92 1.17
N PHE A 34 -2.71 2.58 0.09
CA PHE A 34 -1.99 3.85 0.18
C PHE A 34 -2.87 5.02 0.61
N GLY A 35 -4.16 5.03 0.26
CA GLY A 35 -5.09 6.06 0.71
C GLY A 35 -5.21 6.08 2.25
N PRO A 36 -5.66 4.97 2.86
CA PRO A 36 -5.74 4.83 4.31
C PRO A 36 -4.40 5.05 5.03
N LEU A 37 -3.30 4.51 4.50
CA LEU A 37 -1.97 4.66 5.09
C LEU A 37 -1.49 6.12 5.10
N LYS A 38 -1.71 6.88 4.02
CA LYS A 38 -1.42 8.32 3.97
C LYS A 38 -2.25 9.10 4.99
N ALA A 39 -3.53 8.74 5.16
CA ALA A 39 -4.40 9.38 6.14
C ALA A 39 -3.94 9.12 7.58
N ALA A 40 -3.60 7.86 7.91
CA ALA A 40 -3.07 7.50 9.22
C ALA A 40 -1.71 8.16 9.50
N TYR A 41 -0.80 8.17 8.53
CA TYR A 41 0.48 8.86 8.66
C TYR A 41 0.29 10.36 8.92
N ARG A 42 -0.61 11.01 8.17
CA ARG A 42 -0.97 12.42 8.42
C ARG A 42 -1.46 12.61 9.84
N GLN A 43 -2.30 11.73 10.37
CA GLN A 43 -2.76 11.81 11.76
C GLN A 43 -1.59 11.74 12.77
N GLN A 44 -0.60 10.87 12.54
CA GLN A 44 0.58 10.79 13.40
C GLN A 44 1.43 12.06 13.36
N VAL A 45 1.61 12.64 12.17
CA VAL A 45 2.29 13.93 11.97
C VAL A 45 1.57 15.05 12.73
N GLU A 46 0.25 15.16 12.62
CA GLU A 46 -0.55 16.18 13.33
C GLU A 46 -0.46 16.01 14.85
N ARG A 47 -0.42 14.77 15.37
CA ARG A 47 -0.22 14.51 16.81
C ARG A 47 1.14 15.00 17.27
N LEU A 48 2.18 14.79 16.47
CA LEU A 48 3.53 15.23 16.80
C LEU A 48 3.62 16.78 16.84
N TYR A 49 2.96 17.47 15.90
CA TYR A 49 2.83 18.93 15.94
C TYR A 49 2.10 19.42 17.20
N ARG A 50 0.98 18.78 17.56
CA ARG A 50 0.25 19.10 18.81
C ARG A 50 1.08 18.85 20.07
N GLY A 51 2.04 17.92 20.01
CA GLY A 51 3.02 17.64 21.06
C GLY A 51 4.17 18.64 21.15
N GLY A 52 4.18 19.70 20.33
CA GLY A 52 5.19 20.77 20.38
C GLY A 52 6.34 20.63 19.38
N ALA A 53 6.27 19.67 18.45
CA ALA A 53 7.24 19.64 17.35
C ALA A 53 7.00 20.80 16.38
N ASN A 54 8.06 21.49 15.95
CA ASN A 54 7.97 22.58 14.98
C ASN A 54 8.17 22.12 13.53
N ILE A 55 8.94 21.05 13.30
CA ILE A 55 9.21 20.49 11.98
C ILE A 55 9.26 18.97 12.10
N VAL A 56 8.48 18.28 11.26
CA VAL A 56 8.57 16.82 11.10
C VAL A 56 9.51 16.50 9.94
N GLY A 57 10.78 16.24 10.28
CA GLY A 57 11.81 15.82 9.34
C GLY A 57 11.89 14.30 9.12
N LYS A 58 12.83 13.88 8.28
CA LYS A 58 13.05 12.46 7.91
C LYS A 58 13.30 11.54 9.10
N GLN A 59 13.87 12.06 10.20
CA GLN A 59 14.16 11.29 11.41
C GLN A 59 12.91 10.71 12.07
N TYR A 60 11.74 11.32 11.86
CA TYR A 60 10.47 10.83 12.40
C TYR A 60 9.73 9.89 11.44
N PHE A 61 10.20 9.77 10.19
CA PHE A 61 9.45 9.05 9.16
C PHE A 61 9.21 7.60 9.57
N THR A 62 10.26 6.88 9.98
CA THR A 62 10.17 5.46 10.32
C THR A 62 9.24 5.19 11.49
N SER A 63 9.30 5.99 12.56
CA SER A 63 8.43 5.80 13.73
C SER A 63 6.97 6.14 13.44
N LEU A 64 6.71 7.27 12.77
CA LEU A 64 5.35 7.67 12.38
C LEU A 64 4.76 6.71 11.35
N TYR A 65 5.58 6.22 10.40
CA TYR A 65 5.18 5.22 9.43
C TYR A 65 4.87 3.89 10.09
N SER A 66 5.70 3.40 11.01
CA SER A 66 5.44 2.13 11.72
C SER A 66 4.10 2.18 12.46
N SER A 67 3.82 3.28 13.17
CA SER A 67 2.55 3.44 13.87
C SER A 67 1.36 3.52 12.91
N ALA A 68 1.48 4.25 11.80
CA ALA A 68 0.43 4.31 10.78
C ALA A 68 0.23 2.95 10.07
N HIS A 69 1.31 2.21 9.87
CA HIS A 69 1.31 0.88 9.25
C HIS A 69 0.55 -0.11 10.14
N GLU A 70 0.88 -0.20 11.42
CA GLU A 70 0.17 -1.07 12.38
C GLU A 70 -1.32 -0.73 12.50
N GLN A 71 -1.68 0.55 12.37
CA GLN A 71 -3.07 1.01 12.44
C GLN A 71 -3.91 0.55 11.23
N VAL A 72 -3.31 0.45 10.04
CA VAL A 72 -4.04 0.32 8.77
C VAL A 72 -3.83 -1.04 8.09
N LEU A 73 -2.64 -1.61 8.20
CA LEU A 73 -2.29 -2.86 7.54
C LEU A 73 -2.62 -4.06 8.43
N ASN A 74 -3.92 -4.22 8.70
CA ASN A 74 -4.44 -5.47 9.24
C ASN A 74 -4.82 -6.44 8.09
N PRO A 75 -4.84 -7.76 8.36
CA PRO A 75 -5.16 -8.76 7.33
C PRO A 75 -6.56 -8.62 6.72
N GLN A 76 -7.53 -8.05 7.44
CA GLN A 76 -8.91 -7.89 6.97
C GLN A 76 -9.02 -6.77 5.92
N ASP A 77 -8.44 -5.60 6.21
CA ASP A 77 -8.42 -4.45 5.32
C ASP A 77 -7.63 -4.74 4.05
N THR A 78 -6.52 -5.47 4.19
CA THR A 78 -5.73 -5.94 3.04
C THR A 78 -6.60 -6.78 2.10
N LYS A 79 -7.28 -7.83 2.59
CA LYS A 79 -8.17 -8.67 1.77
C LYS A 79 -9.28 -7.87 1.08
N SER A 80 -9.83 -6.85 1.76
CA SER A 80 -10.84 -5.98 1.17
C SER A 80 -10.29 -5.16 -0.03
N GLY A 81 -9.05 -4.70 0.05
CA GLY A 81 -8.37 -3.99 -1.03
C GLY A 81 -8.15 -4.88 -2.25
N TRP A 82 -7.74 -6.13 -2.04
CA TRP A 82 -7.58 -7.12 -3.12
C TRP A 82 -8.91 -7.52 -3.77
N SER A 83 -10.01 -7.56 -3.02
CA SER A 83 -11.35 -7.83 -3.56
C SER A 83 -11.83 -6.71 -4.47
N LYS A 84 -11.59 -5.44 -4.09
CA LYS A 84 -12.00 -4.25 -4.87
C LYS A 84 -11.38 -4.15 -6.27
N ILE A 85 -10.24 -4.80 -6.50
CA ILE A 85 -9.55 -4.79 -7.79
C ILE A 85 -9.80 -6.06 -8.62
N GLY A 86 -10.69 -6.96 -8.15
CA GLY A 86 -11.02 -8.20 -8.83
C GLY A 86 -9.92 -9.28 -8.80
N LEU A 87 -8.86 -9.09 -8.01
CA LEU A 87 -7.76 -10.06 -7.87
C LEU A 87 -7.95 -11.02 -6.68
N TYR A 88 -8.92 -10.78 -5.81
CA TYR A 88 -9.32 -11.72 -4.76
C TYR A 88 -10.72 -12.28 -5.06
N LEU A 89 -10.74 -13.55 -5.48
CA LEU A 89 -11.89 -14.31 -5.97
C LEU A 89 -12.62 -13.59 -7.11
N PHE A 90 -12.59 -14.21 -8.30
CA PHE A 90 -13.35 -13.75 -9.47
C PHE A 90 -14.84 -13.63 -9.09
N SER A 91 -15.32 -12.41 -8.84
CA SER A 91 -16.74 -12.07 -8.66
C SER A 91 -17.21 -11.40 -9.95
N PRO A 92 -17.99 -12.12 -10.80
CA PRO A 92 -18.42 -11.61 -12.10
C PRO A 92 -19.33 -10.37 -12.02
N ASP A 93 -19.86 -10.06 -10.83
CA ASP A 93 -20.86 -9.00 -10.63
C ASP A 93 -20.27 -7.61 -10.34
N THR A 94 -18.94 -7.45 -10.35
CA THR A 94 -18.27 -6.18 -9.96
C THR A 94 -17.68 -5.42 -11.16
N VAL A 95 -17.98 -5.82 -12.40
CA VAL A 95 -17.53 -5.13 -13.64
C VAL A 95 -18.71 -4.69 -14.48
#